data_AF-A0A166I324-F1
#
_entry.id   AF-A0A166I324-F1
#
_cell.length_a   1.000
_cell.length_b   1.000
_cell.length_c   1.000
_cell.angle_alpha   90.00
_cell.angle_beta   90.00
_cell.angle_gamma   90.00
#
_symmetry.space_group_name_H-M   'P 1'
#
loop_
_entity.id
_entity.type
_entity.pdbx_description
1 polymer ?
#
loop_
_entity_poly.entity_id
_entity_poly.type
_entity_poly.pdbx_seq_one_letter_code
_entity_poly.pdbx_strand_id
1 'polypeptide(L)'
;MRHYDVSPDYILGGYIPSWRIDGNTNPEEIPVNQLTHLFYAFADVDPDGNVSLYADGLNGDTDYVKQQGIGGAFFWEITGDLPLDHPDSLINIAATNLGI
;
A
#
# COMPACT_ATOMS: atom_id res chain seq x y z
N MET A 1 4.42 -33.98 -3.11
CA MET A 1 2.97 -33.73 -2.90
C MET A 1 2.79 -32.23 -3.08
N ARG A 2 2.02 -31.78 -4.08
CA ARG A 2 1.91 -30.36 -4.46
C ARG A 2 1.15 -29.58 -3.38
N HIS A 3 1.71 -28.46 -2.91
CA HIS A 3 0.95 -27.46 -2.17
C HIS A 3 -0.20 -26.97 -3.04
N TYR A 4 -1.39 -26.91 -2.47
CA TYR A 4 -2.60 -26.48 -3.16
C TYR A 4 -2.52 -24.98 -3.46
N ASP A 5 -2.47 -24.67 -4.75
CA ASP A 5 -2.57 -23.34 -5.33
C ASP A 5 -4.07 -23.02 -5.48
N VAL A 6 -4.71 -22.65 -4.38
CA VAL A 6 -6.03 -22.01 -4.39
C VAL A 6 -5.82 -20.57 -3.95
N SER A 7 -5.90 -19.65 -4.91
CA SER A 7 -6.10 -18.24 -4.59
C SER A 7 -7.36 -18.15 -3.70
N PRO A 8 -7.27 -17.53 -2.51
CA PRO A 8 -8.40 -17.47 -1.60
C PRO A 8 -9.59 -16.74 -2.25
N ASP A 9 -10.82 -17.23 -2.02
CA ASP A 9 -12.07 -16.63 -2.52
C ASP A 9 -12.34 -15.21 -1.97
N TYR A 10 -11.46 -14.69 -1.10
CA TYR A 10 -11.59 -13.40 -0.43
C TYR A 10 -10.26 -12.64 -0.39
N ILE A 11 -10.36 -11.32 -0.42
CA ILE A 11 -9.25 -10.41 -0.16
C ILE A 11 -9.17 -10.19 1.35
N LEU A 12 -8.13 -10.72 1.98
CA LEU A 12 -7.67 -10.28 3.30
C LEU A 12 -6.41 -9.43 3.09
N GLY A 13 -6.59 -8.12 3.17
CA GLY A 13 -5.55 -7.12 2.95
C GLY A 13 -5.07 -6.49 4.24
N GLY A 14 -3.75 -6.28 4.36
CA GLY A 14 -3.14 -5.55 5.47
C GLY A 14 -2.59 -4.19 5.01
N TYR A 15 -2.92 -3.12 5.72
CA TYR A 15 -2.32 -1.81 5.49
C TYR A 15 -0.98 -1.71 6.22
N ILE A 16 0.06 -1.32 5.49
CA ILE A 16 1.36 -0.96 6.09
C ILE A 16 1.74 0.43 5.63
N PRO A 17 1.90 1.37 6.58
CA PRO A 17 2.24 2.71 6.18
C PRO A 17 3.73 2.88 5.86
N SER A 18 4.09 3.81 4.99
CA SER A 18 5.46 4.01 4.49
C SER A 18 6.47 4.29 5.61
N TRP A 19 6.07 4.94 6.70
CA TRP A 19 6.92 5.19 7.87
C TRP A 19 7.07 4.00 8.83
N ARG A 20 6.40 2.86 8.57
CA ARG A 20 6.51 1.64 9.38
C ARG A 20 7.44 0.60 8.76
N ILE A 21 7.95 0.87 7.56
CA ILE A 21 8.90 0.00 6.92
C ILE A 21 10.21 0.77 6.79
N ASP A 22 11.17 0.37 7.60
CA ASP A 22 12.55 0.83 7.53
C ASP A 22 13.49 -0.37 7.72
N GLY A 23 14.80 -0.12 7.80
CA GLY A 23 15.81 -1.16 7.96
C GLY A 23 15.77 -1.88 9.31
N ASN A 24 14.97 -1.39 10.26
CA ASN A 24 14.75 -1.99 11.58
C ASN A 24 13.41 -2.73 11.67
N THR A 25 12.53 -2.58 10.67
CA THR A 25 11.29 -3.35 10.60
C THR A 25 11.63 -4.82 10.49
N ASN A 26 11.30 -5.60 11.53
CA ASN A 26 11.40 -7.04 11.48
C ASN A 26 10.25 -7.57 10.61
N PRO A 27 10.51 -8.04 9.38
CA PRO A 27 9.44 -8.41 8.49
C PRO A 27 8.70 -9.67 8.98
N GLU A 28 9.33 -10.49 9.84
CA GLU A 28 8.70 -11.66 10.48
C GLU A 28 7.58 -11.29 11.45
N GLU A 29 7.51 -10.04 11.91
CA GLU A 29 6.40 -9.55 12.74
C GLU A 29 5.15 -9.23 11.91
N ILE A 30 5.28 -9.12 10.58
CA ILE A 30 4.15 -8.95 9.69
C ILE A 30 3.52 -10.34 9.50
N PRO A 31 2.21 -10.53 9.78
CA PRO A 31 1.53 -11.82 9.63
C PRO A 31 1.22 -12.13 8.16
N VAL A 32 2.25 -12.10 7.30
CA VAL A 32 2.18 -12.29 5.84
C VAL A 32 1.52 -13.59 5.43
N ASN A 33 1.66 -14.65 6.23
CA ASN A 33 1.02 -15.95 6.02
C ASN A 33 -0.50 -15.94 6.24
N GLN A 34 -1.05 -14.87 6.83
CA GLN A 34 -2.48 -14.65 6.99
C GLN A 34 -3.03 -13.69 5.92
N LEU A 35 -2.16 -13.02 5.16
CA LEU A 35 -2.55 -12.00 4.21
C LEU A 35 -2.55 -12.54 2.78
N THR A 36 -3.46 -11.99 1.99
CA THR A 36 -3.59 -12.30 0.55
C THR A 36 -3.03 -11.16 -0.29
N HIS A 37 -3.13 -9.93 0.24
CA HIS A 37 -2.74 -8.69 -0.41
C HIS A 37 -2.12 -7.76 0.63
N LEU A 38 -1.21 -6.90 0.18
CA LEU A 38 -0.66 -5.82 0.97
C LEU A 38 -1.11 -4.46 0.42
N PHE A 39 -1.49 -3.54 1.29
CA PHE A 39 -1.84 -2.17 0.92
C PHE A 39 -0.77 -1.23 1.49
N TYR A 40 0.16 -0.80 0.64
CA TYR A 40 1.22 0.12 0.99
C TYR A 40 0.70 1.57 0.96
N ALA A 41 0.97 2.32 2.03
CA ALA A 41 0.43 3.67 2.22
C ALA A 41 1.47 4.60 2.90
N PHE A 42 2.25 5.40 2.21
CA PHE A 42 1.89 6.10 1.00
C PHE A 42 3.05 6.10 0.02
N ALA A 43 2.74 6.01 -1.27
CA ALA A 43 3.73 6.26 -2.30
C ALA A 43 4.17 7.74 -2.27
N ASP A 44 5.41 7.99 -2.66
CA ASP A 44 5.92 9.34 -2.87
C ASP A 44 5.61 9.79 -4.30
N VAL A 45 5.22 11.05 -4.46
CA VAL A 45 4.89 11.64 -5.76
C VAL A 45 5.65 12.96 -5.89
N ASP A 46 6.52 13.05 -6.90
CA ASP A 46 7.32 14.25 -7.12
C ASP A 46 6.52 15.35 -7.88
N PRO A 47 7.05 16.59 -7.97
CA PRO A 47 6.35 17.68 -8.67
C PRO A 47 6.08 17.46 -10.16
N ASP A 48 6.79 16.53 -10.80
CA ASP A 48 6.58 16.16 -12.21
C ASP A 48 5.56 15.01 -12.36
N GLY A 49 5.05 14.48 -11.24
CA GLY A 49 4.06 13.40 -11.20
C GLY A 49 4.66 12.00 -11.27
N ASN A 50 5.98 11.84 -11.08
CA ASN A 50 6.58 10.51 -10.97
C ASN A 50 6.26 9.91 -9.61
N VAL A 51 5.96 8.61 -9.60
CA VAL A 51 5.62 7.86 -8.39
C VAL A 51 6.77 6.95 -8.00
N SER A 52 7.19 7.01 -6.73
CA SER A 52 8.25 6.19 -6.15
C SER A 52 7.88 5.68 -4.75
N LEU A 53 8.63 4.72 -4.23
CA LEU A 53 8.61 4.42 -2.80
C LEU A 53 9.22 5.59 -2.02
N TYR A 54 8.79 5.80 -0.77
CA TYR A 54 9.36 6.85 0.07
C TYR A 54 10.85 6.62 0.26
N ALA A 55 11.65 7.67 0.07
CA ALA A 55 13.11 7.60 -0.06
C ALA A 55 13.85 7.41 1.27
N ASP A 56 13.50 6.41 2.07
CA ASP A 56 14.41 5.91 3.11
C ASP A 56 15.53 5.03 2.51
N GLY A 57 15.42 4.69 1.21
CA GLY A 57 16.42 3.97 0.44
C GLY A 57 16.35 2.44 0.56
N LEU A 58 15.29 1.90 1.17
CA LEU A 58 15.18 0.47 1.44
C LEU A 58 14.07 -0.16 0.61
N ASN A 59 14.42 -0.63 -0.58
CA ASN A 59 13.62 -1.58 -1.38
C ASN A 59 13.38 -2.94 -0.68
N GLY A 60 13.80 -3.10 0.58
CA GLY A 60 13.74 -4.36 1.33
C GLY A 60 12.32 -4.86 1.59
N ASP A 61 11.34 -3.98 1.45
CA ASP A 61 9.92 -4.21 1.72
C ASP A 61 9.24 -5.07 0.64
N THR A 62 9.38 -4.68 -0.62
CA THR A 62 8.83 -5.40 -1.78
C THR A 62 9.57 -6.72 -2.01
N ASP A 63 10.86 -6.77 -1.69
CA ASP A 63 11.66 -8.00 -1.75
C ASP A 63 11.22 -9.02 -0.69
N TYR A 64 10.91 -8.60 0.54
CA TYR A 64 10.35 -9.50 1.56
C TYR A 64 8.94 -9.96 1.19
N VAL A 65 8.07 -9.05 0.77
CA VAL A 65 6.71 -9.37 0.30
C VAL A 65 6.74 -10.41 -0.83
N LYS A 66 7.67 -10.25 -1.77
CA LYS A 66 7.91 -11.20 -2.86
C LYS A 66 8.42 -12.55 -2.36
N GLN A 67 9.32 -12.58 -1.38
CA GLN A 67 9.81 -13.84 -0.79
C GLN A 67 8.70 -14.63 -0.10
N GLN A 68 7.70 -13.94 0.47
CA GLN A 68 6.59 -14.57 1.21
C GLN A 68 5.43 -14.99 0.30
N GLY A 69 5.49 -14.70 -1.01
CA GLY A 69 4.47 -15.13 -1.96
C GLY A 69 3.13 -14.42 -1.83
N ILE A 70 3.11 -13.18 -1.33
CA ILE A 70 1.87 -12.39 -1.25
C ILE A 70 1.37 -12.09 -2.66
N GLY A 71 0.07 -12.30 -2.91
CA GLY A 71 -0.52 -12.31 -4.25
C GLY A 71 -0.52 -10.96 -4.97
N GLY A 72 -0.28 -9.86 -4.25
CA GLY A 72 -0.16 -8.53 -4.85
C GLY A 72 -0.02 -7.41 -3.81
N ALA A 73 0.38 -6.24 -4.30
CA ALA A 73 0.45 -5.00 -3.53
C ALA A 73 -0.41 -3.91 -4.20
N PHE A 74 -1.08 -3.09 -3.39
CA PHE A 74 -1.74 -1.86 -3.83
C PHE A 74 -1.03 -0.67 -3.19
N PHE A 75 -0.73 0.34 -3.98
CA PHE A 75 -0.11 1.59 -3.55
C PHE A 75 -1.15 2.69 -3.69
N TRP A 76 -1.29 3.54 -2.69
CA TRP A 76 -2.10 4.76 -2.81
C TRP A 76 -1.42 5.95 -2.18
N GLU A 77 -1.80 7.12 -2.68
CA GLU A 77 -1.45 8.40 -2.09
C GLU A 77 -2.63 9.38 -2.22
N ILE A 78 -2.85 10.18 -1.17
CA ILE A 78 -3.89 11.20 -1.03
C ILE A 78 -3.33 12.60 -0.79
N THR A 79 -2.07 12.78 -0.37
CA THR A 79 -1.55 14.15 -0.13
C THR A 79 -1.42 14.98 -1.40
N GLY A 80 -1.42 14.34 -2.57
CA GLY A 80 -1.53 14.98 -3.87
C GLY A 80 -2.94 15.44 -4.26
N ASP A 81 -3.93 15.36 -3.37
CA ASP A 81 -5.27 15.88 -3.66
C ASP A 81 -5.25 17.39 -3.89
N LEU A 82 -6.20 17.87 -4.69
CA LEU A 82 -6.39 19.30 -4.93
C LEU A 82 -6.90 20.00 -3.65
N PRO A 83 -6.68 21.32 -3.49
CA PRO A 83 -7.27 22.09 -2.42
C PRO A 83 -8.77 21.81 -2.27
N LEU A 84 -9.29 21.81 -1.04
CA LEU A 84 -10.68 21.41 -0.76
C LEU A 84 -11.74 22.29 -1.44
N ASP A 85 -11.39 23.51 -1.84
CA ASP A 85 -12.25 24.41 -2.61
C ASP A 85 -12.18 24.17 -4.13
N HIS A 86 -11.29 23.29 -4.59
CA HIS A 86 -11.19 22.89 -5.99
C HIS A 86 -12.31 21.88 -6.33
N PRO A 87 -13.04 22.07 -7.46
CA PRO A 87 -14.17 21.21 -7.83
C PRO A 87 -13.78 19.75 -8.06
N ASP A 88 -12.53 19.49 -8.46
CA ASP A 88 -11.99 18.15 -8.71
C ASP A 88 -11.21 17.55 -7.51
N SER A 89 -11.26 18.15 -6.31
CA SER A 89 -10.69 17.52 -5.11
C SER A 89 -11.41 16.20 -4.84
N LEU A 90 -10.64 15.12 -4.83
CA LEU A 90 -11.12 13.77 -4.60
C LEU A 90 -11.68 13.62 -3.18
N ILE A 91 -11.03 14.23 -2.19
CA ILE A 91 -11.53 14.25 -0.80
C ILE A 91 -12.86 15.00 -0.73
N ASN A 92 -12.94 16.20 -1.31
CA ASN A 92 -14.14 17.02 -1.25
C ASN A 92 -15.33 16.34 -1.94
N ILE A 93 -15.11 15.76 -3.13
CA ILE A 93 -16.11 15.00 -3.87
C ILE A 93 -16.57 13.79 -3.06
N ALA A 94 -15.64 13.02 -2.47
CA ALA A 94 -15.98 11.85 -1.67
C ALA A 94 -16.81 12.22 -0.44
N ALA A 95 -16.39 13.21 0.35
CA ALA A 95 -17.13 13.71 1.51
C ALA A 95 -18.55 14.14 1.12
N THR A 96 -18.66 14.94 0.05
CA THR A 96 -19.96 15.45 -0.42
C THR A 96 -20.90 14.35 -0.91
N ASN A 97 -20.40 13.41 -1.71
CA ASN A 97 -21.24 12.43 -2.38
C ASN A 97 -21.52 11.17 -1.54
N LEU A 98 -20.56 10.78 -0.69
CA LEU A 98 -20.69 9.59 0.17
C LEU A 98 -21.22 9.93 1.56
N GLY A 99 -21.24 11.21 1.95
CA GLY A 99 -21.74 11.66 3.25
C GLY A 99 -20.86 11.24 4.43
N ILE A 100 -19.55 11.17 4.22
CA ILE A 100 -18.53 10.87 5.24
C ILE A 100 -17.87 12.13 5.78
#